data_AF-A0A5B8RXC4-F1
#
_entry.id   AF-A0A5B8RXC4-F1
#
_cell.length_a   1.000
_cell.length_b   1.000
_cell.length_c   1.000
_cell.angle_alpha   90.00
_cell.angle_beta   90.00
_cell.angle_gamma   90.00
#
_symmetry.space_group_name_H-M   'P 1'
#
loop_
_entity.id
_entity.type
_entity.pdbx_description
1 polymer ?
#
loop_
_entity_poly.entity_id
_entity_poly.type
_entity_poly.pdbx_seq_one_letter_code
_entity_poly.pdbx_strand_id
1 'polypeptide(L)'
;MTTPFAPMPDAQGYFGPYGGQLVPPFLKQAMDDIGKAYAEITQRADFQQELRELQTDYVGRPSPIFHARRLSQQLGGAQIHLKREDLNHTGAHKINHCLGEALLARFMNKTKVIAETGAGQHGVALATACALVGIPCEIHMGQVDIEKEHPNVTKMRILGATLVPVTRGAATLKEAVDNAFEEYLKDPTNYFYAIGSVVGPHPFPMMVRDFQSIVGREAREQFLGKHGKLPDYAAACVGGGSNAMGLFTAFLEDESVKLVGVEPAGEGTDKPGRHAATLTMGKPGEIHGMKCYVLEDAPGVPAAVHSIASGLDYPGIGPQHSYLKDIGRVQYEVADDKETLDAYMRLSRVEGIVPALESAHAVAWAMRVAPGLGKEVNILVNLSGRGDKDADYVAHKLGL
;
A
#
# COMPACT_ATOMS: atom_id res chain seq x y z
N MET A 1 4.74 2.18 30.77
CA MET A 1 5.60 2.90 29.81
C MET A 1 4.76 3.12 28.58
N THR A 2 4.43 4.37 28.24
CA THR A 2 3.68 4.69 27.02
C THR A 2 4.53 4.27 25.83
N THR A 3 4.05 3.29 25.07
CA THR A 3 4.79 2.72 23.94
C THR A 3 5.07 3.80 22.90
N PRO A 4 6.29 3.90 22.36
CA PRO A 4 6.71 5.05 21.55
C PRO A 4 6.04 5.14 20.16
N PHE A 5 5.32 4.10 19.72
CA PHE A 5 4.76 4.02 18.37
C PHE A 5 3.36 4.62 18.23
N ALA A 6 2.54 4.55 19.28
CA ALA A 6 1.12 4.89 19.26
C ALA A 6 0.80 6.40 19.19
N PRO A 7 1.59 7.34 19.73
CA PRO A 7 1.29 8.76 19.58
C PRO A 7 1.87 9.38 18.31
N MET A 8 2.33 8.57 17.34
CA MET A 8 2.93 9.09 16.10
C MET A 8 1.89 9.31 14.99
N PRO A 9 2.04 10.37 14.17
CA PRO A 9 3.09 11.39 14.21
C PRO A 9 2.89 12.44 15.31
N ASP A 10 3.91 13.27 15.56
CA ASP A 10 3.75 14.47 16.37
C ASP A 10 2.79 15.49 15.73
N ALA A 11 2.52 16.60 16.44
CA ALA A 11 1.62 17.65 15.97
C ALA A 11 2.10 18.38 14.70
N GLN A 12 3.37 18.19 14.30
CA GLN A 12 3.95 18.73 13.07
C GLN A 12 3.96 17.68 11.95
N GLY A 13 3.46 16.47 12.20
CA GLY A 13 3.36 15.40 11.23
C GLY A 13 4.63 14.55 11.09
N TYR A 14 5.54 14.58 12.08
CA TYR A 14 6.76 13.79 12.06
C TYR A 14 6.67 12.48 12.85
N PHE A 15 7.22 11.42 12.26
CA PHE A 15 7.54 10.13 12.86
C PHE A 15 9.05 10.11 13.16
N GLY A 16 9.44 10.53 14.36
CA GLY A 16 10.85 10.82 14.65
C GLY A 16 11.38 11.90 13.69
N PRO A 17 12.45 11.67 12.90
CA PRO A 17 12.98 12.66 11.97
C PRO A 17 12.30 12.68 10.58
N TYR A 18 11.28 11.86 10.34
CA TYR A 18 10.65 11.65 9.02
C TYR A 18 9.21 12.16 8.98
N GLY A 19 8.70 12.54 7.81
CA GLY A 19 7.34 13.04 7.62
C GLY A 19 7.31 14.55 7.39
N GLY A 20 6.40 15.24 8.08
CA GLY A 20 6.20 16.68 7.97
C GLY A 20 5.31 17.10 6.80
N GLN A 21 5.29 18.41 6.55
CA GLN A 21 4.54 19.06 5.46
C GLN A 21 5.51 19.94 4.65
N LEU A 22 6.34 19.32 3.82
CA LEU A 22 7.34 20.01 3.00
C LEU A 22 6.72 20.54 1.71
N VAL A 23 5.73 21.41 1.86
CA VAL A 23 4.92 21.97 0.77
C VAL A 23 4.81 23.49 0.87
N PRO A 24 4.53 24.20 -0.23
CA PRO A 24 4.28 25.64 -0.21
C PRO A 24 3.17 26.05 0.79
N PRO A 25 3.19 27.29 1.33
CA PRO A 25 2.26 27.71 2.39
C PRO A 25 0.77 27.52 2.06
N PHE A 26 0.35 27.79 0.82
CA PHE A 26 -1.06 27.63 0.42
C PHE A 26 -1.49 26.16 0.39
N LEU A 27 -0.59 25.25 0.01
CA LEU A 27 -0.84 23.81 0.09
C LEU A 27 -0.84 23.33 1.53
N LYS A 28 0.05 23.86 2.36
CA LYS A 28 0.08 23.54 3.79
C LYS A 28 -1.28 23.84 4.43
N GLN A 29 -1.90 24.97 4.11
CA GLN A 29 -3.24 25.30 4.61
C GLN A 29 -4.28 24.24 4.19
N ALA A 30 -4.27 23.80 2.93
CA ALA A 30 -5.17 22.77 2.46
C ALA A 30 -4.95 21.42 3.18
N MET A 31 -3.69 21.05 3.44
CA MET A 31 -3.35 19.87 4.25
C MET A 31 -3.82 20.00 5.70
N ASP A 32 -3.66 21.17 6.31
CA ASP A 32 -4.10 21.45 7.68
C ASP A 32 -5.63 21.36 7.78
N ASP A 33 -6.36 21.82 6.77
CA ASP A 33 -7.82 21.73 6.72
C ASP A 33 -8.31 20.27 6.55
N ILE A 34 -7.61 19.48 5.73
CA ILE A 34 -7.84 18.01 5.66
C ILE A 34 -7.57 17.37 7.02
N GLY A 35 -6.48 17.74 7.70
CA GLY A 35 -6.11 17.20 9.01
C GLY A 35 -7.15 17.51 10.10
N LYS A 36 -7.66 18.75 10.12
CA LYS A 36 -8.75 19.16 11.03
C LYS A 36 -10.04 18.40 10.74
N ALA A 37 -10.44 18.32 9.46
CA ALA A 37 -11.64 17.61 9.07
C ALA A 37 -11.55 16.11 9.37
N TYR A 38 -10.38 15.49 9.18
CA TYR A 38 -10.12 14.11 9.57
C TYR A 38 -10.24 13.91 11.09
N ALA A 39 -9.60 14.78 11.87
CA ALA A 39 -9.68 14.72 13.33
C ALA A 39 -11.11 14.92 13.85
N GLU A 40 -11.93 15.74 13.18
CA GLU A 40 -13.34 15.94 13.53
C GLU A 40 -14.20 14.72 13.13
N ILE A 41 -14.16 14.31 11.86
CA ILE A 41 -15.08 13.31 11.31
C ILE A 41 -14.89 11.95 11.99
N THR A 42 -13.65 11.58 12.33
CA THR A 42 -13.34 10.29 12.96
C THR A 42 -13.89 10.16 14.38
N GLN A 43 -14.21 11.28 15.05
CA GLN A 43 -14.85 11.27 16.38
C GLN A 43 -16.36 11.16 16.30
N ARG A 44 -16.97 11.33 15.12
CA ARG A 44 -18.42 11.29 14.98
C ARG A 44 -18.94 9.86 14.89
N ALA A 45 -19.97 9.56 15.68
CA ALA A 45 -20.57 8.23 15.74
C ALA A 45 -21.24 7.81 14.42
N ASP A 46 -21.83 8.77 13.69
CA ASP A 46 -22.46 8.55 12.39
C ASP A 46 -21.43 8.11 11.33
N PHE A 47 -20.30 8.80 11.22
CA PHE A 47 -19.20 8.42 10.33
C PHE A 47 -18.64 7.04 10.68
N GLN A 48 -18.36 6.78 11.95
CA GLN A 48 -17.83 5.48 12.37
C GLN A 48 -18.81 4.35 12.06
N GLN A 49 -20.11 4.59 12.19
CA GLN A 49 -21.14 3.62 11.86
C GLN A 49 -21.21 3.38 10.35
N GLU A 50 -21.28 4.44 9.55
CA GLU A 50 -21.31 4.33 8.08
C GLU A 50 -20.07 3.62 7.55
N LEU A 51 -18.86 3.96 8.04
CA LEU A 51 -17.64 3.29 7.62
C LEU A 51 -17.65 1.80 7.99
N ARG A 52 -18.15 1.43 9.18
CA ARG A 52 -18.28 0.02 9.59
C ARG A 52 -19.30 -0.74 8.73
N GLU A 53 -20.43 -0.12 8.41
CA GLU A 53 -21.44 -0.71 7.52
C GLU A 53 -20.86 -0.94 6.13
N LEU A 54 -20.17 0.03 5.55
CA LEU A 54 -19.49 -0.14 4.26
C LEU A 54 -18.38 -1.20 4.31
N GLN A 55 -17.60 -1.25 5.40
CA GLN A 55 -16.60 -2.30 5.56
C GLN A 55 -17.25 -3.70 5.61
N THR A 56 -18.37 -3.85 6.30
CA THR A 56 -19.02 -5.16 6.49
C THR A 56 -19.81 -5.56 5.26
N ASP A 57 -20.76 -4.72 4.84
CA ASP A 57 -21.79 -5.08 3.85
C ASP A 57 -21.36 -4.81 2.41
N TYR A 58 -20.47 -3.84 2.19
CA TYR A 58 -20.02 -3.46 0.85
C TYR A 58 -18.65 -4.06 0.50
N VAL A 59 -17.67 -3.99 1.40
CA VAL A 59 -16.33 -4.55 1.17
C VAL A 59 -16.30 -6.06 1.42
N GLY A 60 -17.09 -6.56 2.36
CA GLY A 60 -17.09 -7.97 2.78
C GLY A 60 -16.08 -8.29 3.88
N ARG A 61 -15.78 -7.33 4.77
CA ARG A 61 -14.89 -7.54 5.93
C ARG A 61 -15.61 -8.32 7.04
N PRO A 62 -14.87 -9.05 7.90
CA PRO A 62 -13.42 -9.20 7.94
C PRO A 62 -12.88 -10.14 6.85
N SER A 63 -11.75 -9.78 6.24
CA SER A 63 -11.08 -10.69 5.30
C SER A 63 -10.50 -11.90 6.08
N PRO A 64 -10.54 -13.13 5.56
CA PRO A 64 -10.12 -14.30 6.34
C PRO A 64 -8.59 -14.44 6.45
N ILE A 65 -8.13 -15.22 7.44
CA ILE A 65 -6.79 -15.81 7.46
C ILE A 65 -6.83 -17.25 6.94
N PHE A 66 -6.14 -17.50 5.84
CA PHE A 66 -6.02 -18.81 5.21
C PHE A 66 -4.67 -19.46 5.52
N HIS A 67 -4.67 -20.70 6.02
CA HIS A 67 -3.42 -21.46 6.20
C HIS A 67 -3.08 -22.15 4.86
N ALA A 68 -2.01 -21.70 4.20
CA ALA A 68 -1.45 -22.30 2.98
C ALA A 68 -0.71 -23.60 3.31
N ARG A 69 -1.50 -24.62 3.71
CA ARG A 69 -0.99 -25.91 4.22
C ARG A 69 -0.16 -26.65 3.19
N ARG A 70 -0.59 -26.65 1.92
CA ARG A 70 0.10 -27.40 0.86
C ARG A 70 1.45 -26.75 0.56
N LEU A 71 1.50 -25.42 0.51
CA LEU A 71 2.73 -24.66 0.36
C LEU A 71 3.69 -24.93 1.53
N SER A 72 3.19 -24.81 2.76
CA SER A 72 3.98 -25.07 3.98
C SER A 72 4.55 -26.49 4.00
N GLN A 73 3.73 -27.50 3.67
CA GLN A 73 4.16 -28.89 3.58
C GLN A 73 5.23 -29.13 2.51
N GLN A 74 5.10 -28.50 1.34
CA GLN A 74 6.09 -28.62 0.26
C GLN A 74 7.42 -27.95 0.59
N LEU A 75 7.41 -26.90 1.42
CA LEU A 75 8.62 -26.20 1.87
C LEU A 75 9.30 -26.89 3.07
N GLY A 76 8.54 -27.66 3.86
CA GLY A 76 9.08 -28.52 4.92
C GLY A 76 9.40 -27.85 6.26
N GLY A 77 9.16 -26.54 6.40
CA GLY A 77 9.45 -25.75 7.61
C GLY A 77 8.22 -25.00 8.15
N ALA A 78 8.34 -23.68 8.31
CA ALA A 78 7.32 -22.82 8.92
C ALA A 78 5.91 -22.94 8.28
N GLN A 79 4.88 -22.64 9.07
CA GLN A 79 3.49 -22.56 8.63
C GLN A 79 3.20 -21.18 8.04
N ILE A 80 2.81 -21.14 6.78
CA ILE A 80 2.48 -19.89 6.06
C ILE A 80 0.97 -19.65 6.12
N HIS A 81 0.59 -18.49 6.64
CA HIS A 81 -0.79 -18.00 6.71
C HIS A 81 -0.92 -16.74 5.87
N LEU A 82 -2.06 -16.57 5.21
CA LEU A 82 -2.34 -15.46 4.30
C LEU A 82 -3.50 -14.64 4.87
N LYS A 83 -3.29 -13.35 5.14
CA LYS A 83 -4.37 -12.39 5.39
C LYS A 83 -4.94 -11.96 4.04
N ARG A 84 -6.18 -12.36 3.75
CA ARG A 84 -6.77 -12.41 2.39
C ARG A 84 -7.40 -11.09 1.93
N GLU A 85 -6.63 -10.00 1.90
CA GLU A 85 -7.10 -8.71 1.37
C GLU A 85 -7.39 -8.74 -0.14
N ASP A 86 -6.94 -9.78 -0.84
CA ASP A 86 -7.28 -10.12 -2.21
C ASP A 86 -8.77 -10.42 -2.43
N LEU A 87 -9.49 -10.78 -1.36
CA LEU A 87 -10.93 -11.07 -1.39
C LEU A 87 -11.81 -9.85 -1.16
N ASN A 88 -11.23 -8.72 -0.77
CA ASN A 88 -12.00 -7.49 -0.59
C ASN A 88 -12.70 -7.11 -1.89
N HIS A 89 -13.84 -6.42 -1.79
CA HIS A 89 -14.39 -5.72 -2.96
C HIS A 89 -13.31 -4.87 -3.65
N THR A 90 -13.37 -4.78 -4.97
CA THR A 90 -12.32 -4.26 -5.89
C THR A 90 -11.08 -5.16 -6.03
N GLY A 91 -10.74 -5.99 -5.04
CA GLY A 91 -9.71 -7.03 -5.12
C GLY A 91 -8.38 -6.69 -4.45
N ALA A 92 -8.33 -5.66 -3.60
CA ALA A 92 -7.13 -5.28 -2.86
C ALA A 92 -7.44 -4.53 -1.56
N HIS A 93 -6.41 -4.37 -0.72
CA HIS A 93 -6.44 -3.53 0.50
C HIS A 93 -6.76 -2.04 0.23
N LYS A 94 -6.66 -1.55 -1.01
CA LYS A 94 -6.83 -0.13 -1.36
C LYS A 94 -8.22 0.41 -1.02
N ILE A 95 -9.26 -0.42 -1.12
CA ILE A 95 -10.63 0.00 -0.80
C ILE A 95 -10.80 0.51 0.63
N ASN A 96 -9.97 0.04 1.57
CA ASN A 96 -10.04 0.41 2.98
C ASN A 96 -9.85 1.93 3.19
N HIS A 97 -8.79 2.50 2.62
CA HIS A 97 -8.53 3.94 2.75
C HIS A 97 -9.33 4.77 1.76
N CYS A 98 -9.60 4.25 0.55
CA CYS A 98 -10.40 4.95 -0.44
C CYS A 98 -11.81 5.27 0.07
N LEU A 99 -12.45 4.36 0.82
CA LEU A 99 -13.74 4.64 1.46
C LEU A 99 -13.62 5.76 2.50
N GLY A 100 -12.62 5.70 3.38
CA GLY A 100 -12.37 6.74 4.38
C GLY A 100 -12.11 8.11 3.76
N GLU A 101 -11.28 8.16 2.71
CA GLU A 101 -10.96 9.37 1.96
C GLU A 101 -12.16 9.94 1.21
N ALA A 102 -12.97 9.10 0.55
CA ALA A 102 -14.17 9.54 -0.15
C ALA A 102 -15.23 10.10 0.81
N LEU A 103 -15.43 9.45 1.96
CA LEU A 103 -16.32 9.95 3.02
C LEU A 103 -15.81 11.28 3.61
N LEU A 104 -14.50 11.41 3.81
CA LEU A 104 -13.89 12.66 4.25
C LEU A 104 -14.06 13.77 3.20
N ALA A 105 -13.83 13.48 1.92
CA ALA A 105 -14.06 14.42 0.84
C ALA A 105 -15.52 14.91 0.79
N ARG A 106 -16.48 13.99 1.00
CA ARG A 106 -17.91 14.34 1.10
C ARG A 106 -18.18 15.25 2.29
N PHE A 107 -17.64 14.93 3.46
CA PHE A 107 -17.78 15.74 4.67
C PHE A 107 -17.20 17.15 4.50
N MET A 108 -16.08 17.27 3.78
CA MET A 108 -15.46 18.54 3.42
C MET A 108 -16.17 19.28 2.28
N ASN A 109 -17.29 18.77 1.76
CA ASN A 109 -18.04 19.31 0.62
C ASN A 109 -17.19 19.49 -0.64
N LYS A 110 -16.25 18.57 -0.87
CA LYS A 110 -15.36 18.59 -2.04
C LYS A 110 -16.16 18.23 -3.29
N THR A 111 -15.90 18.94 -4.38
CA THR A 111 -16.65 18.80 -5.64
C THR A 111 -16.02 17.79 -6.59
N LYS A 112 -14.77 17.41 -6.35
CA LYS A 112 -14.00 16.46 -7.18
C LYS A 112 -12.94 15.78 -6.33
N VAL A 113 -12.76 14.47 -6.53
CA VAL A 113 -11.63 13.71 -6.01
C VAL A 113 -10.66 13.41 -7.14
N ILE A 114 -9.37 13.63 -6.89
CA ILE A 114 -8.27 13.36 -7.81
C ILE A 114 -7.37 12.28 -7.20
N ALA A 115 -6.84 11.38 -8.00
CA ALA A 115 -5.75 10.50 -7.60
C ALA A 115 -4.85 10.10 -8.76
N GLU A 116 -3.67 9.60 -8.43
CA GLU A 116 -2.79 8.86 -9.34
C GLU A 116 -3.06 7.35 -9.29
N THR A 117 -2.59 6.59 -10.28
CA THR A 117 -2.44 5.15 -10.10
C THR A 117 -1.36 4.57 -11.02
N GLY A 118 -0.68 3.52 -10.53
CA GLY A 118 0.25 2.68 -11.31
C GLY A 118 -0.48 1.42 -11.74
N ALA A 119 -0.47 0.38 -10.91
CA ALA A 119 -1.19 -0.89 -11.14
C ALA A 119 -2.73 -0.78 -11.31
N GLY A 120 -3.32 0.41 -11.25
CA GLY A 120 -4.76 0.64 -11.41
C GLY A 120 -5.62 0.31 -10.19
N GLN A 121 -5.11 -0.42 -9.19
CA GLN A 121 -5.91 -0.84 -8.03
C GLN A 121 -6.37 0.34 -7.15
N HIS A 122 -5.51 1.34 -6.93
CA HIS A 122 -5.91 2.57 -6.22
C HIS A 122 -6.98 3.32 -7.02
N GLY A 123 -6.77 3.49 -8.34
CA GLY A 123 -7.75 4.17 -9.20
C GLY A 123 -9.11 3.48 -9.24
N VAL A 124 -9.15 2.15 -9.34
CA VAL A 124 -10.41 1.37 -9.29
C VAL A 124 -11.07 1.49 -7.91
N ALA A 125 -10.32 1.36 -6.83
CA ALA A 125 -10.85 1.47 -5.46
C ALA A 125 -11.44 2.87 -5.18
N LEU A 126 -10.74 3.93 -5.59
CA LEU A 126 -11.20 5.29 -5.39
C LEU A 126 -12.36 5.66 -6.29
N ALA A 127 -12.32 5.28 -7.58
CA ALA A 127 -13.47 5.43 -8.47
C ALA A 127 -14.73 4.73 -7.91
N THR A 128 -14.55 3.56 -7.33
CA THR A 128 -15.63 2.79 -6.67
C THR A 128 -16.18 3.54 -5.45
N ALA A 129 -15.29 4.02 -4.56
CA ALA A 129 -15.68 4.78 -3.38
C ALA A 129 -16.38 6.10 -3.74
N CYS A 130 -15.84 6.84 -4.72
CA CYS A 130 -16.41 8.08 -5.22
C CYS A 130 -17.78 7.89 -5.88
N ALA A 131 -17.95 6.86 -6.69
CA ALA A 131 -19.25 6.50 -7.27
C ALA A 131 -20.28 6.18 -6.16
N LEU A 132 -19.86 5.50 -5.10
CA LEU A 132 -20.71 5.16 -3.96
C LEU A 132 -21.14 6.40 -3.16
N VAL A 133 -20.24 7.36 -2.91
CA VAL A 133 -20.54 8.57 -2.14
C VAL A 133 -21.09 9.72 -2.98
N GLY A 134 -21.12 9.57 -4.31
CA GLY A 134 -21.67 10.55 -5.24
C GLY A 134 -20.76 11.74 -5.56
N ILE A 135 -19.43 11.54 -5.59
CA ILE A 135 -18.46 12.61 -5.93
C ILE A 135 -17.76 12.26 -7.25
N PRO A 136 -17.60 13.21 -8.20
CA PRO A 136 -16.80 13.01 -9.39
C PRO A 136 -15.36 12.58 -9.07
N CYS A 137 -14.84 11.60 -9.82
CA CYS A 137 -13.50 11.05 -9.65
C CYS A 137 -12.67 11.23 -10.93
N GLU A 138 -11.44 11.70 -10.77
CA GLU A 138 -10.46 11.89 -11.84
C GLU A 138 -9.17 11.13 -11.49
N ILE A 139 -8.75 10.21 -12.36
CA ILE A 139 -7.59 9.35 -12.15
C ILE A 139 -6.52 9.65 -13.19
N HIS A 140 -5.33 9.96 -12.74
CA HIS A 140 -4.13 10.18 -13.54
C HIS A 140 -3.32 8.89 -13.60
N MET A 141 -2.96 8.43 -14.80
CA MET A 141 -2.28 7.14 -14.97
C MET A 141 -1.26 7.23 -16.11
N GLY A 142 -0.06 6.70 -15.88
CA GLY A 142 1.00 6.66 -16.88
C GLY A 142 0.59 5.82 -18.10
N GLN A 143 0.95 6.27 -19.30
CA GLN A 143 0.59 5.57 -20.55
C GLN A 143 1.12 4.13 -20.58
N VAL A 144 2.32 3.87 -20.04
CA VAL A 144 2.88 2.51 -19.96
C VAL A 144 2.02 1.62 -19.07
N ASP A 145 1.56 2.15 -17.93
CA ASP A 145 0.69 1.41 -17.02
C ASP A 145 -0.73 1.23 -17.58
N ILE A 146 -1.26 2.19 -18.36
CA ILE A 146 -2.56 2.06 -19.04
C ILE A 146 -2.57 0.85 -19.99
N GLU A 147 -1.47 0.65 -20.72
CA GLU A 147 -1.32 -0.47 -21.66
C GLU A 147 -1.16 -1.80 -20.92
N LYS A 148 -0.37 -1.82 -19.85
CA LYS A 148 -0.11 -3.02 -19.03
C LYS A 148 -1.34 -3.48 -18.24
N GLU A 149 -2.09 -2.54 -17.66
CA GLU A 149 -3.13 -2.80 -16.64
C GLU A 149 -4.54 -2.61 -17.22
N HIS A 150 -4.74 -3.03 -18.48
CA HIS A 150 -5.96 -2.87 -19.25
C HIS A 150 -7.26 -3.27 -18.50
N PRO A 151 -7.30 -4.36 -17.70
CA PRO A 151 -8.49 -4.72 -16.93
C PRO A 151 -8.94 -3.62 -15.95
N ASN A 152 -7.99 -2.94 -15.29
CA ASN A 152 -8.31 -1.90 -14.31
C ASN A 152 -8.69 -0.58 -14.99
N VAL A 153 -8.06 -0.23 -16.12
CA VAL A 153 -8.46 0.91 -16.97
C VAL A 153 -9.93 0.79 -17.39
N THR A 154 -10.34 -0.40 -17.81
CA THR A 154 -11.73 -0.66 -18.23
C THR A 154 -12.70 -0.51 -17.07
N LYS A 155 -12.37 -1.04 -15.88
CA LYS A 155 -13.20 -0.89 -14.67
C LYS A 155 -13.39 0.56 -14.26
N MET A 156 -12.32 1.37 -14.28
CA MET A 156 -12.42 2.80 -13.94
C MET A 156 -13.39 3.55 -14.86
N ARG A 157 -13.37 3.26 -16.17
CA ARG A 157 -14.32 3.83 -17.13
C ARG A 157 -15.76 3.41 -16.86
N ILE A 158 -15.99 2.14 -16.53
CA ILE A 158 -17.33 1.61 -16.17
C ILE A 158 -17.86 2.31 -14.91
N LEU A 159 -16.98 2.59 -13.94
CA LEU A 159 -17.32 3.30 -12.70
C LEU A 159 -17.56 4.81 -12.91
N GLY A 160 -17.38 5.34 -14.13
CA GLY A 160 -17.59 6.74 -14.45
C GLY A 160 -16.44 7.67 -14.06
N ALA A 161 -15.26 7.14 -13.76
CA ALA A 161 -14.09 7.98 -13.50
C ALA A 161 -13.55 8.60 -14.79
N THR A 162 -13.12 9.86 -14.70
CA THR A 162 -12.35 10.52 -15.76
C THR A 162 -10.92 10.00 -15.72
N LEU A 163 -10.46 9.35 -16.78
CA LEU A 163 -9.08 8.83 -16.85
C LEU A 163 -8.21 9.77 -17.68
N VAL A 164 -7.14 10.29 -17.08
CA VAL A 164 -6.18 11.22 -17.68
C VAL A 164 -4.88 10.46 -17.97
N PRO A 165 -4.55 10.18 -19.25
CA PRO A 165 -3.31 9.52 -19.62
C PRO A 165 -2.11 10.48 -19.52
N VAL A 166 -1.05 10.03 -18.86
CA VAL A 166 0.21 10.79 -18.72
C VAL A 166 1.27 10.19 -19.63
N THR A 167 1.68 10.97 -20.64
CA THR A 167 2.59 10.52 -21.72
C THR A 167 4.01 11.09 -21.62
N ARG A 168 4.27 11.96 -20.64
CA ARG A 168 5.58 12.58 -20.41
C ARG A 168 6.49 11.68 -19.57
N GLY A 169 7.80 11.94 -19.62
CA GLY A 169 8.79 11.24 -18.79
C GLY A 169 8.82 9.74 -19.07
N ALA A 170 8.95 8.92 -18.02
CA ALA A 170 8.84 7.48 -18.13
C ALA A 170 7.40 6.99 -18.36
N ALA A 171 6.41 7.88 -18.23
CA ALA A 171 4.99 7.59 -18.35
C ALA A 171 4.53 6.44 -17.43
N THR A 172 4.99 6.48 -16.17
CA THR A 172 4.68 5.52 -15.09
C THR A 172 4.05 6.22 -13.88
N LEU A 173 3.94 5.52 -12.74
CA LEU A 173 3.38 6.04 -11.49
C LEU A 173 3.96 7.39 -11.06
N LYS A 174 5.28 7.60 -11.16
CA LYS A 174 5.90 8.85 -10.72
C LYS A 174 5.39 10.06 -11.51
N GLU A 175 5.31 9.97 -12.84
CA GLU A 175 4.74 11.06 -13.65
C GLU A 175 3.23 11.24 -13.43
N ALA A 176 2.51 10.18 -13.09
CA ALA A 176 1.10 10.26 -12.71
C ALA A 176 0.90 11.01 -11.39
N VAL A 177 1.76 10.81 -10.39
CA VAL A 177 1.78 11.61 -9.14
C VAL A 177 1.99 13.09 -9.47
N ASP A 178 3.02 13.39 -10.27
CA ASP A 178 3.34 14.78 -10.64
C ASP A 178 2.15 15.47 -11.32
N ASN A 179 1.46 14.76 -12.24
CA ASN A 179 0.32 15.33 -12.97
C ASN A 179 -0.94 15.48 -12.11
N ALA A 180 -1.24 14.51 -11.24
CA ALA A 180 -2.34 14.60 -10.29
C ALA A 180 -2.14 15.79 -9.32
N PHE A 181 -0.89 16.03 -8.90
CA PHE A 181 -0.56 17.15 -8.04
C PHE A 181 -0.71 18.50 -8.75
N GLU A 182 -0.25 18.61 -10.01
CA GLU A 182 -0.48 19.79 -10.85
C GLU A 182 -1.97 20.10 -11.05
N GLU A 183 -2.81 19.07 -11.21
CA GLU A 183 -4.26 19.24 -11.30
C GLU A 183 -4.86 19.71 -9.98
N TYR A 184 -4.45 19.10 -8.86
CA TYR A 184 -4.91 19.49 -7.53
C TYR A 184 -4.59 20.96 -7.22
N LEU A 185 -3.43 21.45 -7.66
CA LEU A 185 -3.01 22.85 -7.50
C LEU A 185 -3.92 23.88 -8.18
N LYS A 186 -4.75 23.48 -9.14
CA LYS A 186 -5.68 24.39 -9.82
C LYS A 186 -6.82 24.85 -8.91
N ASP A 187 -7.26 23.97 -8.00
CA ASP A 187 -8.34 24.28 -7.05
C ASP A 187 -8.24 23.42 -5.77
N PRO A 188 -7.25 23.68 -4.90
CA PRO A 188 -7.07 22.90 -3.67
C PRO A 188 -8.20 23.10 -2.65
N THR A 189 -9.01 24.15 -2.82
CA THR A 189 -10.18 24.45 -1.99
C THR A 189 -11.33 23.50 -2.31
N ASN A 190 -11.68 23.30 -3.59
CA ASN A 190 -12.82 22.46 -3.96
C ASN A 190 -12.42 21.01 -4.28
N TYR A 191 -11.16 20.76 -4.66
CA TYR A 191 -10.68 19.42 -4.99
C TYR A 191 -10.12 18.72 -3.75
N PHE A 192 -10.18 17.39 -3.76
CA PHE A 192 -9.53 16.53 -2.79
C PHE A 192 -8.55 15.60 -3.51
N TYR A 193 -7.26 15.69 -3.19
CA TYR A 193 -6.27 14.76 -3.71
C TYR A 193 -6.14 13.56 -2.76
N ALA A 194 -6.59 12.38 -3.19
CA ALA A 194 -6.58 11.16 -2.40
C ALA A 194 -5.30 10.35 -2.67
N ILE A 195 -4.32 10.48 -1.78
CA ILE A 195 -3.01 9.85 -1.91
C ILE A 195 -3.12 8.33 -1.71
N GLY A 196 -2.59 7.56 -2.67
CA GLY A 196 -2.77 6.11 -2.72
C GLY A 196 -2.00 5.28 -1.70
N SER A 197 -1.26 5.89 -0.77
CA SER A 197 -0.47 5.14 0.21
C SER A 197 -0.12 5.98 1.45
N VAL A 198 0.66 5.39 2.37
CA VAL A 198 1.15 6.07 3.59
C VAL A 198 2.33 7.02 3.29
N VAL A 199 2.24 7.74 2.17
CA VAL A 199 3.23 8.67 1.63
C VAL A 199 2.63 10.08 1.57
N GLY A 200 3.43 11.06 1.14
CA GLY A 200 2.99 12.44 1.00
C GLY A 200 3.08 13.24 2.31
N PRO A 201 2.73 14.54 2.26
CA PRO A 201 2.74 15.39 3.44
C PRO A 201 1.71 14.94 4.47
N HIS A 202 1.94 15.25 5.74
CA HIS A 202 0.90 15.12 6.78
C HIS A 202 -0.37 15.90 6.36
N PRO A 203 -1.58 15.33 6.54
CA PRO A 203 -1.93 14.17 7.37
C PRO A 203 -1.93 12.81 6.67
N PHE A 204 -1.64 12.71 5.37
CA PHE A 204 -1.88 11.50 4.58
C PHE A 204 -1.21 10.22 5.13
N PRO A 205 0.08 10.22 5.53
CA PRO A 205 0.70 9.01 6.09
C PRO A 205 -0.04 8.45 7.31
N MET A 206 -0.52 9.32 8.20
CA MET A 206 -1.28 8.95 9.38
C MET A 206 -2.68 8.48 9.01
N MET A 207 -3.40 9.29 8.22
CA MET A 207 -4.78 9.02 7.82
C MET A 207 -4.91 7.71 7.06
N VAL A 208 -4.05 7.47 6.06
CA VAL A 208 -4.08 6.24 5.27
C VAL A 208 -3.73 5.02 6.14
N ARG A 209 -2.77 5.14 7.06
CA ARG A 209 -2.46 4.07 8.02
C ARG A 209 -3.67 3.75 8.89
N ASP A 210 -4.34 4.76 9.43
CA ASP A 210 -5.46 4.58 10.34
C ASP A 210 -6.61 3.85 9.65
N PHE A 211 -6.95 4.22 8.41
CA PHE A 211 -7.94 3.49 7.62
C PHE A 211 -7.49 2.06 7.25
N GLN A 212 -6.19 1.84 7.05
CA GLN A 212 -5.63 0.51 6.80
C GLN A 212 -5.47 -0.35 8.05
N SER A 213 -5.48 0.25 9.25
CA SER A 213 -5.25 -0.45 10.53
C SER A 213 -6.25 -1.58 10.80
N ILE A 214 -7.39 -1.58 10.11
CA ILE A 214 -8.38 -2.65 10.18
C ILE A 214 -7.79 -4.01 9.79
N VAL A 215 -6.82 -4.03 8.86
CA VAL A 215 -6.14 -5.26 8.43
C VAL A 215 -5.42 -5.92 9.60
N GLY A 216 -4.60 -5.16 10.33
CA GLY A 216 -3.87 -5.64 11.51
C GLY A 216 -4.79 -5.99 12.67
N ARG A 217 -5.83 -5.18 12.94
CA ARG A 217 -6.80 -5.43 14.02
C ARG A 217 -7.50 -6.78 13.83
N GLU A 218 -8.06 -7.00 12.65
CA GLU A 218 -8.68 -8.28 12.32
C GLU A 218 -7.68 -9.42 12.34
N ALA A 219 -6.48 -9.21 11.76
CA ALA A 219 -5.47 -10.25 11.71
C ALA A 219 -5.05 -10.72 13.10
N ARG A 220 -4.84 -9.78 14.04
CA ARG A 220 -4.49 -10.07 15.42
C ARG A 220 -5.59 -10.85 16.13
N GLU A 221 -6.84 -10.39 16.01
CA GLU A 221 -8.00 -11.07 16.61
C GLU A 221 -8.18 -12.49 16.05
N GLN A 222 -8.16 -12.63 14.72
CA GLN A 222 -8.33 -13.91 14.02
C GLN A 222 -7.21 -14.90 14.37
N PHE A 223 -5.95 -14.43 14.43
CA PHE A 223 -4.81 -15.29 14.71
C PHE A 223 -4.81 -15.75 16.17
N LEU A 224 -5.07 -14.84 17.12
CA LEU A 224 -5.25 -15.21 18.54
C LEU A 224 -6.41 -16.19 18.73
N GLY A 225 -7.56 -15.94 18.12
CA GLY A 225 -8.74 -16.80 18.25
C GLY A 225 -8.51 -18.21 17.70
N LYS A 226 -7.70 -18.36 16.64
CA LYS A 226 -7.45 -19.65 15.98
C LYS A 226 -6.24 -20.41 16.54
N HIS A 227 -5.22 -19.70 16.99
CA HIS A 227 -3.93 -20.29 17.38
C HIS A 227 -3.63 -20.17 18.88
N GLY A 228 -4.38 -19.36 19.64
CA GLY A 228 -4.11 -19.10 21.06
C GLY A 228 -2.81 -18.33 21.32
N LYS A 229 -2.15 -17.83 20.26
CA LYS A 229 -0.90 -17.07 20.28
C LYS A 229 -0.86 -16.08 19.12
N LEU A 230 0.08 -15.14 19.14
CA LEU A 230 0.40 -14.25 18.01
C LEU A 230 1.25 -15.00 16.95
N PRO A 231 1.33 -14.50 15.69
CA PRO A 231 2.26 -15.06 14.71
C PRO A 231 3.71 -14.75 15.10
N ASP A 232 4.64 -15.60 14.68
CA ASP A 232 6.07 -15.39 14.94
C ASP A 232 6.65 -14.32 13.98
N TYR A 233 6.13 -14.28 12.75
CA TYR A 233 6.42 -13.25 11.76
C TYR A 233 5.14 -12.66 11.16
N ALA A 234 5.11 -11.35 10.93
CA ALA A 234 4.12 -10.69 10.09
C ALA A 234 4.84 -9.97 8.95
N ALA A 235 4.51 -10.32 7.70
CA ALA A 235 5.22 -9.87 6.51
C ALA A 235 4.28 -9.27 5.47
N ALA A 236 4.77 -8.27 4.74
CA ALA A 236 4.00 -7.54 3.74
C ALA A 236 4.91 -6.91 2.69
N CYS A 237 4.42 -6.76 1.45
CA CYS A 237 5.16 -6.06 0.41
C CYS A 237 5.18 -4.56 0.68
N VAL A 238 6.24 -3.87 0.26
CA VAL A 238 6.45 -2.45 0.53
C VAL A 238 6.78 -1.71 -0.76
N GLY A 239 5.78 -0.96 -1.26
CA GLY A 239 5.95 0.12 -2.24
C GLY A 239 5.89 1.44 -1.48
N GLY A 240 4.76 2.16 -1.52
CA GLY A 240 4.53 3.28 -0.58
C GLY A 240 4.32 2.84 0.88
N GLY A 241 3.85 1.60 1.11
CA GLY A 241 3.81 0.95 2.44
C GLY A 241 2.42 0.77 3.08
N SER A 242 1.32 1.18 2.42
CA SER A 242 -0.02 1.19 3.05
C SER A 242 -0.51 -0.17 3.56
N ASN A 243 -0.32 -1.24 2.78
CA ASN A 243 -0.73 -2.59 3.20
C ASN A 243 0.11 -3.10 4.37
N ALA A 244 1.41 -2.80 4.36
CA ALA A 244 2.34 -3.20 5.40
C ALA A 244 2.04 -2.48 6.71
N MET A 245 1.88 -1.15 6.69
CA MET A 245 1.45 -0.40 7.87
C MET A 245 0.08 -0.85 8.39
N GLY A 246 -0.88 -1.12 7.50
CA GLY A 246 -2.18 -1.66 7.88
C GLY A 246 -2.07 -2.94 8.71
N LEU A 247 -1.23 -3.89 8.28
CA LEU A 247 -0.98 -5.13 9.03
C LEU A 247 -0.16 -4.86 10.30
N PHE A 248 0.96 -4.16 10.19
CA PHE A 248 1.96 -4.02 11.25
C PHE A 248 1.46 -3.22 12.45
N THR A 249 0.57 -2.25 12.24
CA THR A 249 0.08 -1.34 13.30
C THR A 249 -0.41 -2.09 14.54
N ALA A 250 -1.07 -3.24 14.37
CA ALA A 250 -1.60 -4.02 15.49
C ALA A 250 -0.55 -4.84 16.26
N PHE A 251 0.69 -4.94 15.74
CA PHE A 251 1.77 -5.76 16.29
C PHE A 251 3.00 -4.93 16.68
N LEU A 252 3.01 -3.61 16.48
CA LEU A 252 4.18 -2.76 16.76
C LEU A 252 4.68 -2.87 18.20
N GLU A 253 3.78 -3.10 19.15
CA GLU A 253 4.11 -3.24 20.59
C GLU A 253 4.45 -4.68 21.00
N ASP A 254 4.18 -5.66 20.14
CA ASP A 254 4.44 -7.06 20.39
C ASP A 254 5.89 -7.40 19.93
N GLU A 255 6.88 -7.23 20.81
CA GLU A 255 8.31 -7.51 20.50
C GLU A 255 8.57 -8.95 20.05
N SER A 256 7.71 -9.89 20.46
CA SER A 256 7.75 -11.29 20.03
C SER A 256 7.40 -11.49 18.55
N VAL A 257 6.71 -10.53 17.93
CA VAL A 257 6.31 -10.57 16.52
C VAL A 257 7.35 -9.84 15.67
N LYS A 258 8.06 -10.59 14.84
CA LYS A 258 9.01 -10.04 13.87
C LYS A 258 8.26 -9.46 12.68
N LEU A 259 8.48 -8.18 12.40
CA LEU A 259 7.81 -7.47 11.31
C LEU A 259 8.75 -7.36 10.12
N VAL A 260 8.30 -7.78 8.94
CA VAL A 260 9.13 -7.84 7.74
C VAL A 260 8.45 -7.15 6.55
N GLY A 261 9.01 -6.01 6.14
CA GLY A 261 8.66 -5.37 4.88
C GLY A 261 9.47 -5.95 3.74
N VAL A 262 8.85 -6.27 2.61
CA VAL A 262 9.55 -6.83 1.44
C VAL A 262 9.50 -5.85 0.27
N GLU A 263 10.65 -5.32 -0.10
CA GLU A 263 10.82 -4.35 -1.19
C GLU A 263 11.18 -5.05 -2.53
N PRO A 264 10.85 -4.44 -3.68
CA PRO A 264 11.23 -4.99 -4.98
C PRO A 264 12.71 -4.75 -5.28
N ALA A 265 13.49 -5.84 -5.37
CA ALA A 265 14.87 -5.80 -5.88
C ALA A 265 14.93 -5.71 -7.42
N GLY A 266 13.79 -5.77 -8.12
CA GLY A 266 13.75 -5.65 -9.58
C GLY A 266 14.64 -6.68 -10.27
N GLU A 267 15.58 -6.23 -11.08
CA GLU A 267 16.57 -7.08 -11.76
C GLU A 267 17.88 -7.26 -10.97
N GLY A 268 17.96 -6.70 -9.76
CA GLY A 268 19.11 -6.73 -8.86
C GLY A 268 19.36 -5.38 -8.19
N THR A 269 19.63 -5.36 -6.88
CA THR A 269 19.97 -4.14 -6.13
C THR A 269 21.36 -3.58 -6.46
N ASP A 270 22.19 -4.37 -7.15
CA ASP A 270 23.50 -3.99 -7.67
C ASP A 270 23.42 -3.22 -9.01
N LYS A 271 22.22 -3.08 -9.58
CA LYS A 271 21.97 -2.41 -10.88
C LYS A 271 21.19 -1.11 -10.66
N PRO A 272 21.86 0.06 -10.63
CA PRO A 272 21.20 1.35 -10.49
C PRO A 272 20.06 1.52 -11.51
N GLY A 273 18.92 2.03 -11.05
CA GLY A 273 17.74 2.22 -11.89
C GLY A 273 16.95 0.96 -12.23
N ARG A 274 17.37 -0.23 -11.76
CA ARG A 274 16.72 -1.51 -12.06
C ARG A 274 16.09 -2.19 -10.84
N HIS A 275 15.82 -1.44 -9.77
CA HIS A 275 15.14 -1.88 -8.56
C HIS A 275 14.35 -0.73 -7.92
N ALA A 276 13.46 -1.03 -6.96
CA ALA A 276 12.81 -0.02 -6.12
C ALA A 276 12.93 -0.35 -4.61
N ALA A 277 14.06 -0.99 -4.23
CA ALA A 277 14.41 -1.31 -2.84
C ALA A 277 14.87 -0.07 -2.03
N THR A 278 13.93 0.83 -1.75
CA THR A 278 14.18 2.18 -1.22
C THR A 278 14.79 2.21 0.17
N LEU A 279 14.31 1.40 1.11
CA LEU A 279 14.86 1.33 2.46
C LEU A 279 16.17 0.54 2.49
N THR A 280 16.34 -0.41 1.59
CA THR A 280 17.57 -1.21 1.49
C THR A 280 18.73 -0.41 0.91
N MET A 281 18.49 0.32 -0.18
CA MET A 281 19.54 0.97 -0.99
C MET A 281 19.51 2.51 -0.95
N GLY A 282 18.42 3.10 -0.48
CA GLY A 282 18.25 4.55 -0.42
C GLY A 282 18.85 5.18 0.83
N LYS A 283 18.61 6.48 0.96
CA LYS A 283 19.09 7.31 2.07
C LYS A 283 18.01 8.31 2.49
N PRO A 284 18.08 8.89 3.69
CA PRO A 284 17.21 10.00 4.07
C PRO A 284 17.29 11.17 3.07
N GLY A 285 16.13 11.65 2.63
CA GLY A 285 15.95 12.75 1.69
C GLY A 285 14.50 13.24 1.70
N GLU A 286 14.10 13.94 0.64
CA GLU A 286 12.80 14.59 0.55
C GLU A 286 12.18 14.33 -0.83
N ILE A 287 10.93 13.88 -0.86
CA ILE A 287 10.17 13.65 -2.09
C ILE A 287 8.68 13.80 -1.83
N HIS A 288 7.94 14.37 -2.78
CA HIS A 288 6.47 14.50 -2.74
C HIS A 288 5.92 15.07 -1.42
N GLY A 289 6.59 16.09 -0.87
CA GLY A 289 6.10 16.84 0.30
C GLY A 289 6.43 16.23 1.67
N MET A 290 7.28 15.20 1.73
CA MET A 290 7.68 14.56 3.00
C MET A 290 9.18 14.27 3.05
N LYS A 291 9.71 14.20 4.28
CA LYS A 291 11.04 13.64 4.56
C LYS A 291 10.96 12.13 4.77
N CYS A 292 11.71 11.34 4.01
CA CYS A 292 11.69 9.87 4.07
C CYS A 292 13.02 9.28 3.54
N TYR A 293 13.16 7.96 3.51
CA TYR A 293 14.16 7.33 2.64
C TYR A 293 13.74 7.47 1.18
N VAL A 294 14.73 7.69 0.31
CA VAL A 294 14.52 7.87 -1.13
C VAL A 294 15.73 7.33 -1.91
N LEU A 295 15.47 6.78 -3.09
CA LEU A 295 16.48 6.48 -4.10
C LEU A 295 16.72 7.74 -4.93
N GLU A 296 17.98 8.18 -5.01
CA GLU A 296 18.38 9.41 -5.69
C GLU A 296 19.58 9.18 -6.59
N ASP A 297 19.56 9.74 -7.80
CA ASP A 297 20.73 9.80 -8.69
C ASP A 297 21.66 10.97 -8.31
N ALA A 298 21.07 12.05 -7.79
CA ALA A 298 21.76 13.23 -7.29
C ALA A 298 20.94 13.85 -6.14
N PRO A 299 21.51 14.72 -5.29
CA PRO A 299 20.78 15.33 -4.18
C PRO A 299 19.47 15.99 -4.64
N GLY A 300 18.34 15.52 -4.10
CA GLY A 300 17.01 16.02 -4.46
C GLY A 300 16.50 15.61 -5.85
N VAL A 301 17.19 14.71 -6.55
CA VAL A 301 16.78 14.16 -7.85
C VAL A 301 16.46 12.68 -7.66
N PRO A 302 15.16 12.31 -7.59
CA PRO A 302 14.74 10.91 -7.46
C PRO A 302 15.28 10.08 -8.61
N ALA A 303 15.83 8.92 -8.28
CA ALA A 303 16.35 7.97 -9.28
C ALA A 303 15.21 7.35 -10.09
N ALA A 304 15.53 6.91 -11.31
CA ALA A 304 14.69 5.93 -11.98
C ALA A 304 14.62 4.64 -11.14
N VAL A 305 13.51 3.93 -11.22
CA VAL A 305 13.29 2.67 -10.50
C VAL A 305 12.67 1.64 -11.45
N HIS A 306 12.70 0.38 -11.02
CA HIS A 306 12.05 -0.72 -11.75
C HIS A 306 11.56 -1.78 -10.79
N SER A 307 10.38 -2.32 -11.10
CA SER A 307 9.80 -3.50 -10.47
C SER A 307 8.89 -4.21 -11.47
N ILE A 308 8.86 -5.55 -11.46
CA ILE A 308 7.85 -6.28 -12.23
C ILE A 308 6.42 -5.92 -11.83
N ALA A 309 6.21 -5.55 -10.56
CA ALA A 309 4.93 -5.12 -10.00
C ALA A 309 4.83 -3.59 -10.03
N SER A 310 3.94 -3.04 -10.86
CA SER A 310 3.78 -1.58 -11.03
C SER A 310 3.38 -0.88 -9.72
N GLY A 311 2.68 -1.57 -8.80
CA GLY A 311 2.31 -1.00 -7.51
C GLY A 311 3.46 -0.83 -6.51
N LEU A 312 4.65 -1.38 -6.78
CA LEU A 312 5.86 -1.20 -5.96
C LEU A 312 6.93 -0.33 -6.65
N ASP A 313 6.68 0.14 -7.87
CA ASP A 313 7.65 0.90 -8.67
C ASP A 313 7.69 2.37 -8.26
N TYR A 314 8.27 2.64 -7.09
CA TYR A 314 8.28 3.97 -6.47
C TYR A 314 9.62 4.25 -5.74
N PRO A 315 10.29 5.38 -6.00
CA PRO A 315 11.61 5.67 -5.43
C PRO A 315 11.59 6.17 -3.98
N GLY A 316 10.42 6.50 -3.43
CA GLY A 316 10.25 6.96 -2.05
C GLY A 316 9.64 5.88 -1.15
N ILE A 317 9.36 6.25 0.10
CA ILE A 317 8.70 5.36 1.06
C ILE A 317 7.91 6.16 2.09
N GLY A 318 6.88 5.56 2.70
CA GLY A 318 6.18 6.19 3.82
C GLY A 318 7.11 6.56 4.99
N PRO A 319 6.92 7.73 5.63
CA PRO A 319 7.85 8.23 6.63
C PRO A 319 7.85 7.38 7.91
N GLN A 320 6.72 6.76 8.26
CA GLN A 320 6.67 5.84 9.39
C GLN A 320 7.51 4.58 9.14
N HIS A 321 7.59 4.08 7.90
CA HIS A 321 8.48 2.98 7.56
C HIS A 321 9.96 3.37 7.71
N SER A 322 10.33 4.59 7.29
CA SER A 322 11.67 5.15 7.49
C SER A 322 12.05 5.18 8.96
N TYR A 323 11.13 5.67 9.81
CA TYR A 323 11.33 5.68 11.26
C TYR A 323 11.50 4.27 11.83
N LEU A 324 10.59 3.34 11.47
CA LEU A 324 10.60 1.96 11.96
C LEU A 324 11.85 1.17 11.53
N LYS A 325 12.44 1.51 10.38
CA LYS A 325 13.76 1.00 9.95
C LYS A 325 14.86 1.45 10.89
N ASP A 326 14.96 2.75 11.12
CA ASP A 326 16.07 3.34 11.87
C ASP A 326 16.12 2.88 13.32
N ILE A 327 14.95 2.65 13.93
CA ILE A 327 14.87 2.11 15.30
C ILE A 327 14.87 0.58 15.36
N GLY A 328 15.01 -0.10 14.21
CA GLY A 328 15.11 -1.56 14.12
C GLY A 328 13.83 -2.33 14.44
N ARG A 329 12.65 -1.67 14.48
CA ARG A 329 11.39 -2.35 14.79
C ARG A 329 10.89 -3.22 13.64
N VAL A 330 11.10 -2.77 12.41
CA VAL A 330 10.74 -3.52 11.19
C VAL A 330 12.02 -3.83 10.42
N GLN A 331 12.16 -5.09 10.02
CA GLN A 331 13.21 -5.53 9.11
C GLN A 331 12.73 -5.35 7.67
N TYR A 332 13.59 -4.83 6.80
CA TYR A 332 13.29 -4.68 5.40
C TYR A 332 14.17 -5.61 4.59
N GLU A 333 13.52 -6.50 3.86
CA GLU A 333 14.09 -7.54 3.02
C GLU A 333 13.73 -7.25 1.58
N VAL A 334 14.35 -7.95 0.64
CA VAL A 334 14.07 -7.79 -0.78
C VAL A 334 13.63 -9.08 -1.45
N ALA A 335 12.85 -8.96 -2.53
CA ALA A 335 12.57 -10.03 -3.48
C ALA A 335 12.78 -9.51 -4.90
N ASP A 336 13.49 -10.25 -5.74
CA ASP A 336 13.73 -9.87 -7.13
C ASP A 336 12.56 -10.30 -8.05
N ASP A 337 12.58 -9.83 -9.30
CA ASP A 337 11.54 -10.10 -10.29
C ASP A 337 11.35 -11.60 -10.54
N LYS A 338 12.43 -12.38 -10.49
CA LYS A 338 12.40 -13.83 -10.75
C LYS A 338 11.78 -14.57 -9.57
N GLU A 339 12.25 -14.29 -8.37
CA GLU A 339 11.75 -14.88 -7.14
C GLU A 339 10.25 -14.57 -6.96
N THR A 340 9.85 -13.34 -7.30
CA THR A 340 8.45 -12.90 -7.28
C THR A 340 7.60 -13.69 -8.28
N LEU A 341 8.08 -13.88 -9.52
CA LEU A 341 7.38 -14.70 -10.53
C LEU A 341 7.25 -16.16 -10.07
N ASP A 342 8.31 -16.72 -9.49
CA ASP A 342 8.30 -18.08 -8.96
C ASP A 342 7.26 -18.21 -7.84
N ALA A 343 7.16 -17.23 -6.94
CA ALA A 343 6.16 -17.19 -5.87
C ALA A 343 4.73 -17.03 -6.40
N TYR A 344 4.52 -16.15 -7.38
CA TYR A 344 3.25 -15.97 -8.07
C TYR A 344 2.77 -17.31 -8.66
N MET A 345 3.62 -18.00 -9.41
CA MET A 345 3.29 -19.27 -10.05
C MET A 345 3.11 -20.39 -9.04
N ARG A 346 3.94 -20.43 -7.98
CA ARG A 346 3.87 -21.45 -6.94
C ARG A 346 2.57 -21.34 -6.16
N LEU A 347 2.20 -20.15 -5.70
CA LEU A 347 0.95 -19.97 -4.95
C LEU A 347 -0.26 -20.32 -5.80
N SER A 348 -0.26 -19.89 -7.07
CA SER A 348 -1.32 -20.22 -8.04
C SER A 348 -1.49 -21.72 -8.23
N ARG A 349 -0.40 -22.46 -8.43
CA ARG A 349 -0.44 -23.91 -8.70
C ARG A 349 -0.67 -24.77 -7.46
N VAL A 350 -0.21 -24.32 -6.29
CA VAL A 350 -0.23 -25.13 -5.07
C VAL A 350 -1.49 -24.89 -4.25
N GLU A 351 -1.94 -23.64 -4.16
CA GLU A 351 -3.09 -23.23 -3.32
C GLU A 351 -4.29 -22.76 -4.15
N GLY A 352 -4.18 -22.65 -5.48
CA GLY A 352 -5.27 -22.17 -6.33
C GLY A 352 -5.58 -20.68 -6.14
N ILE A 353 -4.60 -19.90 -5.66
CA ILE A 353 -4.73 -18.47 -5.40
C ILE A 353 -3.78 -17.75 -6.35
N VAL A 354 -4.34 -16.95 -7.27
CA VAL A 354 -3.55 -16.09 -8.17
C VAL A 354 -3.31 -14.75 -7.46
N PRO A 355 -2.11 -14.51 -6.89
CA PRO A 355 -1.85 -13.30 -6.13
C PRO A 355 -1.54 -12.11 -7.06
N ALA A 356 -1.73 -10.89 -6.60
CA ALA A 356 -1.11 -9.75 -7.26
C ALA A 356 0.43 -9.88 -7.23
N LEU A 357 1.12 -9.40 -8.27
CA LEU A 357 2.60 -9.43 -8.30
C LEU A 357 3.21 -8.68 -7.11
N GLU A 358 2.55 -7.62 -6.63
CA GLU A 358 2.93 -6.91 -5.41
C GLU A 358 2.93 -7.87 -4.21
N SER A 359 1.82 -8.57 -3.98
CA SER A 359 1.67 -9.54 -2.89
C SER A 359 2.65 -10.70 -3.00
N ALA A 360 2.98 -11.11 -4.24
CA ALA A 360 3.92 -12.19 -4.51
C ALA A 360 5.34 -11.91 -4.00
N HIS A 361 5.75 -10.65 -3.85
CA HIS A 361 7.04 -10.31 -3.22
C HIS A 361 7.10 -10.77 -1.75
N ALA A 362 6.03 -10.54 -0.98
CA ALA A 362 5.95 -10.98 0.40
C ALA A 362 5.89 -12.52 0.52
N VAL A 363 5.23 -13.16 -0.45
CA VAL A 363 5.17 -14.63 -0.55
C VAL A 363 6.53 -15.21 -0.93
N ALA A 364 7.27 -14.57 -1.84
CA ALA A 364 8.62 -14.95 -2.24
C ALA A 364 9.56 -14.99 -1.03
N TRP A 365 9.60 -13.91 -0.25
CA TRP A 365 10.35 -13.88 1.01
C TRP A 365 9.92 -15.02 1.96
N ALA A 366 8.62 -15.22 2.16
CA ALA A 366 8.13 -16.28 3.05
C ALA A 366 8.55 -17.68 2.57
N MET A 367 8.50 -17.92 1.26
CA MET A 367 8.95 -19.17 0.63
C MET A 367 10.46 -19.39 0.80
N ARG A 368 11.27 -18.32 0.73
CA ARG A 368 12.72 -18.37 0.92
C ARG A 368 13.10 -18.74 2.35
N VAL A 369 12.44 -18.15 3.34
CA VAL A 369 12.83 -18.32 4.75
C VAL A 369 12.17 -19.52 5.43
N ALA A 370 10.96 -19.91 5.01
CA ALA A 370 10.19 -20.97 5.69
C ALA A 370 10.95 -22.31 5.84
N PRO A 371 11.70 -22.82 4.83
CA PRO A 371 12.45 -24.07 4.97
C PRO A 371 13.54 -24.05 6.07
N GLY A 372 14.09 -22.88 6.37
CA GLY A 372 15.11 -22.70 7.41
C GLY A 372 14.55 -22.51 8.82
N LEU A 373 13.22 -22.49 8.97
CA LEU A 373 12.51 -22.25 10.23
C LEU A 373 11.82 -23.53 10.72
N GLY A 374 11.59 -23.61 12.03
CA GLY A 374 10.88 -24.73 12.67
C GLY A 374 9.43 -24.84 12.21
N LYS A 375 8.86 -26.05 12.25
CA LYS A 375 7.50 -26.34 11.76
C LYS A 375 6.40 -25.71 12.61
N GLU A 376 6.71 -25.32 13.83
CA GLU A 376 5.86 -24.63 14.80
C GLU A 376 5.82 -23.11 14.62
N VAL A 377 6.75 -22.57 13.83
CA VAL A 377 6.85 -21.14 13.48
C VAL A 377 5.75 -20.77 12.51
N ASN A 378 5.08 -19.64 12.74
CA ASN A 378 4.00 -19.14 11.92
C ASN A 378 4.39 -17.82 11.27
N ILE A 379 4.27 -17.78 9.93
CA ILE A 379 4.48 -16.58 9.13
C ILE A 379 3.12 -16.13 8.62
N LEU A 380 2.66 -14.95 9.05
CA LEU A 380 1.48 -14.29 8.52
C LEU A 380 1.89 -13.32 7.41
N VAL A 381 1.48 -13.61 6.18
CA VAL A 381 1.74 -12.77 5.00
C VAL A 381 0.48 -11.96 4.66
N ASN A 382 0.62 -10.66 4.46
CA ASN A 382 -0.46 -9.84 3.91
C ASN A 382 -0.60 -10.10 2.41
N LEU A 383 -1.64 -10.82 2.00
CA LEU A 383 -1.96 -11.03 0.60
C LEU A 383 -2.75 -9.84 0.08
N SER A 384 -2.03 -8.74 -0.17
CA SER A 384 -2.55 -7.38 -0.33
C SER A 384 -3.53 -7.15 -1.49
N GLY A 385 -3.63 -8.09 -2.44
CA GLY A 385 -4.48 -8.02 -3.61
C GLY A 385 -4.40 -9.28 -4.49
N ARG A 386 -5.40 -9.47 -5.35
CA ARG A 386 -5.50 -10.56 -6.35
C ARG A 386 -4.88 -10.20 -7.70
N GLY A 387 -4.42 -11.21 -8.42
CA GLY A 387 -3.61 -11.09 -9.63
C GLY A 387 -4.37 -11.01 -10.95
N ASP A 388 -5.69 -10.79 -10.96
CA ASP A 388 -6.45 -10.69 -12.22
C ASP A 388 -5.86 -9.63 -13.17
N LYS A 389 -5.36 -8.53 -12.60
CA LYS A 389 -4.73 -7.44 -13.34
C LYS A 389 -3.39 -7.83 -13.98
N ASP A 390 -2.69 -8.78 -13.35
CA ASP A 390 -1.33 -9.18 -13.72
C ASP A 390 -1.34 -10.38 -14.70
N ALA A 391 -2.49 -11.04 -14.88
CA ALA A 391 -2.60 -12.31 -15.57
C ALA A 391 -2.10 -12.26 -17.03
N ASP A 392 -2.55 -11.27 -17.80
CA ASP A 392 -2.16 -11.13 -19.22
C ASP A 392 -0.66 -10.84 -19.35
N TYR A 393 -0.15 -9.95 -18.51
CA TYR A 393 1.28 -9.60 -18.47
C TYR A 393 2.14 -10.83 -18.12
N VAL A 394 1.76 -11.59 -17.09
CA VAL A 394 2.48 -12.81 -16.68
C VAL A 394 2.38 -13.89 -17.75
N ALA A 395 1.21 -14.10 -18.35
CA ALA A 395 1.00 -15.07 -19.42
C ALA A 395 1.89 -14.76 -20.63
N HIS A 396 1.94 -13.50 -21.06
CA HIS A 396 2.83 -13.07 -22.14
C HIS A 396 4.31 -13.25 -21.77
N LYS A 397 4.72 -12.85 -20.56
CA LYS A 397 6.12 -12.96 -20.11
C LYS A 397 6.60 -14.41 -19.99
N LEU A 398 5.71 -15.34 -19.68
CA LEU A 398 6.03 -16.77 -19.54
C LEU A 398 5.70 -17.63 -20.78
N GLY A 399 5.02 -17.05 -21.78
CA GLY A 399 4.56 -17.78 -22.97
C GLY A 399 3.56 -18.90 -22.66
N LEU A 400 2.58 -18.63 -21.78
CA LEU A 400 1.56 -19.60 -21.33
C LEU A 400 0.52 -19.95 -22.40
#